data_AF-A0A949F7A8-F1
#
_entry.id   AF-A0A949F7A8-F1
#
_cell.length_a   1.000
_cell.length_b   1.000
_cell.length_c   1.000
_cell.angle_alpha   90.00
_cell.angle_beta   90.00
_cell.angle_gamma   90.00
#
_symmetry.space_group_name_H-M   'P 1'
#
loop_
_entity.id
_entity.type
_entity.pdbx_description
1 polymer ?
#
loop_
_entity_poly.entity_id
_entity_poly.type
_entity_poly.pdbx_seq_one_letter_code
_entity_poly.pdbx_strand_id
1 'polypeptide(L)' 'MKRKWMYFSGCIIAPHIMLGVGMFFLSKKDLEHKAMGLKLCQWSTIVLIAGSLIYYVFFTPLTGLD' A
#
# COMPACT_ATOMS: atom_id res chain seq x y z
N MET A 1 16.92 9.34 -11.14
CA MET A 1 15.95 8.29 -11.57
C MET A 1 15.83 7.13 -10.57
N LYS A 2 16.90 6.52 -10.05
CA LYS A 2 16.84 5.36 -9.11
C LYS A 2 15.99 5.55 -7.84
N ARG A 3 16.01 6.76 -7.23
CA ARG A 3 15.25 7.03 -5.99
C ARG A 3 13.73 6.96 -6.19
N LYS A 4 13.22 7.46 -7.32
CA LYS A 4 11.78 7.43 -7.66
C LYS A 4 11.26 5.99 -7.81
N TRP A 5 12.05 5.10 -8.40
CA TRP A 5 11.71 3.68 -8.54
C TRP A 5 11.69 2.92 -7.21
N MET A 6 12.56 3.30 -6.26
CA MET A 6 12.58 2.72 -4.92
C MET A 6 11.32 3.12 -4.12
N TYR A 7 10.92 4.40 -4.21
CA TYR A 7 9.65 4.87 -3.62
C TYR A 7 8.44 4.22 -4.29
N PHE A 8 8.43 4.10 -5.62
CA PHE A 8 7.35 3.43 -6.34
C PHE A 8 7.21 1.95 -5.93
N SER A 9 8.32 1.22 -5.85
CA SER A 9 8.29 -0.20 -5.47
C SER A 9 7.88 -0.41 -4.01
N GLY A 10 8.39 0.41 -3.09
CA GLY A 10 8.08 0.29 -1.66
C GLY A 10 6.68 0.78 -1.29
N CYS A 11 6.21 1.87 -1.90
CA CYS A 11 4.94 2.51 -1.53
C CYS A 11 3.75 2.02 -2.37
N ILE A 12 3.99 1.45 -3.55
CA ILE A 12 2.93 0.93 -4.42
C ILE A 12 3.01 -0.59 -4.51
N ILE A 13 4.12 -1.18 -4.99
CA ILE A 13 4.16 -2.63 -5.28
C ILE A 13 4.04 -3.47 -3.99
N ALA A 14 4.83 -3.15 -2.96
CA ALA A 14 4.82 -3.91 -1.70
C ALA A 14 3.43 -3.98 -1.03
N PRO A 15 2.69 -2.87 -0.84
CA PRO A 15 1.35 -2.94 -0.26
C PRO A 15 0.33 -3.65 -1.15
N HIS A 16 0.47 -3.63 -2.49
CA HIS A 16 -0.40 -4.42 -3.38
C HIS A 16 -0.17 -5.93 -3.21
N ILE A 17 1.08 -6.37 -3.07
CA ILE A 17 1.40 -7.78 -2.78
C ILE A 17 0.83 -8.17 -1.41
N MET A 18 0.99 -7.31 -0.40
CA MET A 18 0.46 -7.55 0.94
C MET A 18 -1.08 -7.59 0.99
N LEU A 19 -1.78 -6.83 0.13
CA LEU A 19 -3.24 -6.95 -0.05
C LEU A 19 -3.62 -8.32 -0.62
N GLY A 20 -2.90 -8.80 -1.64
CA GLY A 20 -3.11 -10.14 -2.19
C GLY A 20 -2.93 -11.24 -1.16
N VAL A 21 -1.88 -11.12 -0.32
CA VAL A 21 -1.64 -12.04 0.80
C VAL A 21 -2.75 -11.91 1.85
N GLY A 22 -3.16 -10.69 2.21
CA GLY A 22 -4.26 -10.44 3.15
C GLY A 22 -5.58 -11.07 2.71
N MET A 23 -5.92 -10.98 1.42
CA MET A 23 -7.08 -11.65 0.83
C MET A 23 -7.00 -13.18 0.91
N PHE A 24 -5.82 -13.76 0.68
CA PHE A 24 -5.61 -15.20 0.84
C PHE A 24 -5.83 -15.66 2.29
N PHE A 25 -5.41 -14.86 3.27
CA PHE A 25 -5.65 -15.14 4.68
C PHE A 25 -7.13 -14.98 5.07
N LEU A 26 -7.83 -14.00 4.48
CA LEU A 26 -9.27 -13.80 4.68
C LEU A 26 -10.12 -14.94 4.13
N SER A 27 -9.66 -15.65 3.10
CA SER A 27 -10.35 -16.82 2.56
C SER A 27 -10.17 -18.10 3.39
N LYS A 28 -9.34 -18.08 4.45
CA LYS A 28 -9.16 -19.22 5.36
C LYS A 28 -10.34 -19.34 6.32
N LYS A 29 -10.58 -20.55 6.83
CA LYS A 29 -11.71 -20.86 7.71
C LYS A 29 -11.45 -20.41 9.15
N ASP A 30 -10.19 -20.42 9.59
CA ASP A 30 -9.79 -20.05 10.94
C ASP A 30 -9.90 -18.55 11.21
N LEU A 31 -10.41 -18.22 12.39
CA LEU A 31 -10.56 -16.84 12.85
C LEU A 31 -9.22 -16.11 13.00
N GLU A 32 -8.15 -16.82 13.40
CA GLU A 32 -6.82 -16.23 13.57
C GLU A 32 -6.22 -15.84 12.21
N HIS A 33 -6.35 -16.71 11.21
CA HIS A 33 -5.93 -16.42 9.84
C HIS A 33 -6.73 -15.25 9.26
N LYS A 34 -8.05 -15.19 9.48
CA LYS A 34 -8.86 -14.03 9.07
C LYS A 34 -8.44 -12.73 9.75
N ALA A 35 -8.18 -12.76 11.05
CA ALA A 35 -7.73 -11.60 11.81
C ALA A 35 -6.36 -11.09 11.32
N MET A 36 -5.44 -12.01 11.01
CA MET A 36 -4.16 -11.66 10.38
C MET A 36 -4.36 -11.07 8.99
N GLY A 37 -5.23 -11.65 8.16
CA GLY A 37 -5.58 -11.12 6.84
C GLY A 37 -6.16 -9.71 6.90
N LEU A 38 -7.05 -9.45 7.86
CA LEU A 38 -7.64 -8.12 8.08
C LEU A 38 -6.57 -7.09 8.47
N LYS A 39 -5.65 -7.46 9.37
CA LYS A 39 -4.52 -6.60 9.75
C LYS A 39 -3.63 -6.29 8.55
N LEU A 40 -3.27 -7.29 7.74
CA LEU A 40 -2.45 -7.09 6.54
C LEU A 40 -3.12 -6.15 5.54
N CYS A 41 -4.43 -6.29 5.31
CA CYS A 41 -5.19 -5.38 4.46
C CYS A 41 -5.22 -3.95 5.00
N GLN A 42 -5.41 -3.77 6.31
CA GLN A 42 -5.42 -2.45 6.95
C GLN A 42 -4.06 -1.75 6.80
N TRP A 43 -2.97 -2.41 7.19
CA TRP A 43 -1.63 -1.82 7.08
C TRP A 43 -1.26 -1.48 5.64
N SER A 44 -1.58 -2.36 4.69
CA SER A 44 -1.32 -2.13 3.27
C SER A 44 -2.10 -0.91 2.73
N THR A 45 -3.36 -0.78 3.13
CA THR A 45 -4.20 0.37 2.75
C THR A 45 -3.65 1.67 3.35
N ILE A 46 -3.21 1.66 4.61
CA ILE A 46 -2.60 2.83 5.25
C ILE A 46 -1.34 3.27 4.51
N VAL A 47 -0.46 2.33 4.16
CA VAL A 47 0.77 2.62 3.42
C VAL A 47 0.46 3.16 2.01
N LEU A 48 -0.56 2.63 1.34
CA LEU A 48 -1.01 3.12 0.04
C LEU A 48 -1.55 4.55 0.12
N ILE A 49 -2.40 4.84 1.10
CA ILE A 49 -2.96 6.19 1.31
C ILE A 49 -1.83 7.16 1.67
N ALA A 50 -0.97 6.81 2.63
CA ALA A 50 0.14 7.67 3.04
C ALA A 50 1.13 7.90 1.89
N GLY A 51 1.48 6.86 1.13
CA GLY A 51 2.33 6.97 -0.06
C GLY A 51 1.71 7.85 -1.14
N SER A 52 0.40 7.70 -1.38
CA SER A 52 -0.34 8.53 -2.34
C SER A 52 -0.45 9.98 -1.87
N LEU A 53 -0.64 10.22 -0.57
CA LEU A 53 -0.70 11.57 0.01
C LEU A 53 0.67 12.25 -0.06
N ILE A 54 1.75 11.56 0.25
CA ILE A 54 3.12 12.07 0.10
C ILE A 54 3.40 12.37 -1.37
N TYR A 55 3.01 11.49 -2.28
CA TYR A 55 3.13 11.78 -3.71
C TYR A 55 2.32 13.04 -4.09
N TYR A 56 1.08 13.17 -3.62
CA TYR A 56 0.24 14.32 -3.94
C TYR A 56 0.77 15.63 -3.33
N VAL A 57 1.20 15.62 -2.07
CA VAL A 57 1.68 16.81 -1.36
C VAL A 57 3.05 17.27 -1.88
N PHE A 58 3.95 16.33 -2.21
CA PHE A 58 5.31 16.69 -2.60
C PHE A 58 5.53 16.76 -4.11
N PHE A 59 4.77 16.02 -4.93
CA PHE A 59 4.95 16.01 -6.39
C PHE A 59 3.90 16.82 -7.16
N THR A 60 2.65 16.92 -6.71
CA THR A 60 1.64 17.73 -7.40
C THR A 60 1.96 19.23 -7.44
N PRO A 61 2.46 19.89 -6.38
CA PRO A 61 2.85 21.30 -6.48
C PRO A 61 4.13 21.54 -7.31
N LEU A 62 4.89 20.49 -7.66
CA LEU A 62 6.07 20.59 -8.52
C LEU A 62 5.75 20.46 -10.02
N THR A 63 4.57 19.96 -10.38
CA THR A 63 4.18 19.72 -11.79
C THR A 63 3.09 20.64 -12.32
N GLY A 64 2.65 21.63 -11.54
CA GLY A 64 1.61 22.56 -11.98
C GLY A 64 0.23 21.90 -12.04
N LEU A 65 -0.63 22.28 -11.11
CA LEU A 65 -2.02 22.46 -11.46
C LEU A 65 -2.06 23.81 -12.21
N ASP A 66 -1.97 23.75 -13.53
CA ASP A 66 -2.66 24.74 -14.39
C ASP A 66 -4.17 24.44 -14.34
#